data_AF-A0A8H5PMN8-F1
#
_entry.id   AF-A0A8H5PMN8-F1
#
_cell.length_a   1.000
_cell.length_b   1.000
_cell.length_c   1.000
_cell.angle_alpha   90.00
_cell.angle_beta   90.00
_cell.angle_gamma   90.00
#
_symmetry.space_group_name_H-M   'P 1'
#
loop_
_entity.id
_entity.type
_entity.pdbx_description
1 polymer ?
#
loop_
_entity_poly.entity_id
_entity_poly.type
_entity_poly.pdbx_seq_one_letter_code
_entity_poly.pdbx_strand_id
1 'polypeptide(L)'
;MRLLRGAVFACLAALPLAFAQQESSSASASALSALPECAANCFVSAVERSTCELTDQKCMCTNTALQQDIEGCVMRACTIPQSLVTKNATLTACGAPVRDHSPQFVVLNEVMAIITGIFIIQRFGTKLYWKLPLGLDDLFIALTMCVAIPSIVINSRGLAPNGMGRDIWTVTPDQITQFGMFFYTMAIMYFSLQTFLKLSMLFFYLRIFPTQNVRRLLWGTVAFTVVFGLVFVFVAIFQCRPINYFWLKWDGQHEGKCADINAVTWSNAAINIALDFWILGIPLSQLKSLNLDWRKKIGVGMMFSVGIFVTIMSILRLHATIQAGVKTTNATWEYLAVSKWSTIEGNVGIICACMPSLRILLVRLFPKILGTSQRYYNYGSKSNKPTPGNTHNRSVPLGTNATSQADRSQRRVDPVDHSVEATGPGRAQESCIDEGSEESYYGHT
;
A
#
# COMPACT_ATOMS: atom_id res chain seq x y z
N MET A 1 -12.38 15.43 37.05
CA MET A 1 -13.43 16.00 36.17
C MET A 1 -13.66 17.43 36.63
N ARG A 2 -13.56 18.43 35.74
CA ARG A 2 -13.40 19.89 36.00
C ARG A 2 -11.96 20.34 36.22
N LEU A 3 -11.18 20.48 35.13
CA LEU A 3 -9.98 21.36 35.07
C LEU A 3 -9.45 21.54 33.62
N LEU A 4 -10.32 21.42 32.60
CA LEU A 4 -9.88 21.42 31.18
C LEU A 4 -10.97 21.97 30.24
N ARG A 5 -11.57 23.12 30.61
CA ARG A 5 -12.61 23.79 29.81
C ARG A 5 -12.43 25.30 29.65
N GLY A 6 -11.26 25.85 30.00
CA GLY A 6 -11.05 27.30 30.10
C GLY A 6 -10.01 27.92 29.16
N ALA A 7 -9.61 27.26 28.07
CA ALA A 7 -8.51 27.74 27.22
C ALA A 7 -8.84 27.78 25.71
N VAL A 8 -10.10 28.06 25.33
CA VAL A 8 -10.52 28.13 23.91
C VAL A 8 -11.25 29.43 23.53
N PHE A 9 -11.47 30.37 24.46
CA PHE A 9 -12.18 31.61 24.15
C PHE A 9 -11.47 32.82 24.77
N ALA A 10 -10.47 33.37 24.07
CA ALA A 10 -10.05 34.78 24.13
C ALA A 10 -8.77 34.98 23.31
N CYS A 11 -8.89 35.22 22.00
CA CYS A 11 -7.89 35.96 21.20
C CYS A 11 -8.46 36.28 19.79
N LEU A 12 -9.65 36.86 19.75
CA LEU A 12 -10.24 37.46 18.55
C LEU A 12 -10.85 38.81 18.94
N ALA A 13 -10.01 39.84 19.04
CA ALA A 13 -10.39 41.25 18.88
C ALA A 13 -9.17 42.16 19.11
N ALA A 14 -8.45 42.49 18.05
CA ALA A 14 -7.80 43.80 17.86
C ALA A 14 -7.24 43.88 16.43
N LEU A 15 -7.88 44.71 15.60
CA LEU A 15 -7.41 45.20 14.29
C LEU A 15 -6.17 46.11 14.46
N PRO A 16 -5.37 46.35 13.40
CA PRO A 16 -5.70 47.44 12.48
C PRO A 16 -5.72 47.02 10.99
N LEU A 17 -6.75 47.49 10.30
CA LEU A 17 -6.75 47.72 8.86
C LEU A 17 -5.72 48.82 8.58
N ALA A 18 -4.57 48.44 8.03
CA ALA A 18 -3.66 49.36 7.36
C ALA A 18 -2.80 48.54 6.40
N PHE A 19 -3.10 48.61 5.11
CA PHE A 19 -2.15 48.73 3.99
C PHE A 19 -2.98 48.85 2.71
N ALA A 20 -3.52 50.04 2.48
CA ALA A 20 -3.84 50.52 1.14
C ALA A 20 -2.73 51.49 0.74
N GLN A 21 -1.70 50.99 0.06
CA GLN A 21 -0.89 51.72 -0.93
C GLN A 21 0.16 50.75 -1.48
N GLN A 22 -0.11 50.22 -2.67
CA GLN A 22 0.88 49.54 -3.48
C GLN A 22 1.46 50.58 -4.45
N GLU A 23 2.70 50.98 -4.18
CA GLU A 23 3.59 51.58 -5.18
C GLU A 23 3.69 50.61 -6.36
N SER A 24 2.95 50.90 -7.42
CA SER A 24 2.81 50.03 -8.61
C SER A 24 3.59 50.58 -9.81
N SER A 25 4.42 51.60 -9.62
CA SER A 25 5.16 52.28 -10.68
C SER A 25 6.67 51.97 -10.71
N SER A 26 7.25 51.30 -9.70
CA SER A 26 8.69 50.97 -9.63
C SER A 26 9.03 49.46 -9.70
N ALA A 27 8.03 48.59 -9.66
CA ALA A 27 8.21 47.13 -9.67
C ALA A 27 8.41 46.53 -11.07
N SER A 28 7.89 47.16 -12.13
CA SER A 28 7.96 46.64 -13.51
C SER A 28 9.34 46.80 -14.15
N ALA A 29 9.98 47.96 -13.98
CA ALA A 29 11.32 48.22 -14.52
C ALA A 29 12.41 47.36 -13.83
N SER A 30 12.25 47.09 -12.53
CA SER A 30 13.14 46.21 -11.77
C SER A 30 12.91 44.72 -12.10
N ALA A 31 11.66 44.30 -12.35
CA ALA A 31 11.36 42.92 -12.75
C ALA A 31 11.94 42.56 -14.13
N LEU A 32 11.89 43.46 -15.12
CA LEU A 32 12.53 43.23 -16.43
C LEU A 32 14.05 43.16 -16.33
N SER A 33 14.67 43.95 -15.42
CA SER A 33 16.13 43.94 -15.23
C SER A 33 16.67 42.66 -14.58
N ALA A 34 15.80 41.86 -13.95
CA ALA A 34 16.14 40.57 -13.36
C ALA A 34 15.95 39.38 -14.31
N LEU A 35 15.46 39.62 -15.54
CA LEU A 35 15.21 38.56 -16.52
C LEU A 35 16.49 38.17 -17.27
N PRO A 36 16.64 36.88 -17.62
CA PRO A 36 17.65 36.45 -18.58
C PRO A 36 17.47 37.14 -19.95
N GLU A 37 18.57 37.39 -20.66
CA GLU A 37 18.55 38.06 -21.98
C GLU A 37 17.61 37.39 -22.99
N CYS A 38 17.58 36.05 -23.01
CA CYS A 38 16.69 35.28 -23.88
C CYS A 38 15.21 35.62 -23.63
N ALA A 39 14.83 35.80 -22.37
CA ALA A 39 13.46 36.11 -21.97
C ALA A 39 13.13 37.57 -22.24
N ALA A 40 14.06 38.49 -21.97
CA ALA A 40 13.89 39.91 -22.29
C ALA A 40 13.58 40.12 -23.78
N ASN A 41 14.29 39.43 -24.68
CA ASN A 41 14.03 39.46 -26.12
C ASN A 41 12.62 38.96 -26.48
N CYS A 42 12.16 37.89 -25.82
CA CYS A 42 10.79 37.40 -25.99
C CYS A 42 9.74 38.40 -25.52
N PHE A 43 9.98 39.08 -24.39
CA PHE A 43 9.10 40.13 -23.88
C PHE A 43 8.98 41.30 -24.88
N VAL A 44 10.10 41.85 -25.34
CA VAL A 44 10.09 42.95 -26.32
C VAL A 44 9.34 42.55 -27.59
N SER A 45 9.70 41.40 -28.17
CA SER A 45 9.10 40.90 -29.42
C SER A 45 7.60 40.58 -29.31
N ALA A 46 7.13 40.19 -28.12
CA ALA A 46 5.73 39.89 -27.89
C ALA A 46 4.93 41.17 -27.61
N VAL A 47 5.52 42.12 -26.88
CA VAL A 47 4.88 43.41 -26.57
C VAL A 47 4.70 44.25 -27.84
N GLU A 48 5.70 44.29 -28.74
CA GLU A 48 5.62 44.98 -30.04
C GLU A 48 4.47 44.47 -30.93
N ARG A 49 4.10 43.19 -30.80
CA ARG A 49 2.99 42.58 -31.54
C ARG A 49 1.65 42.69 -30.81
N SER A 50 1.64 43.26 -29.61
CA SER A 50 0.48 43.36 -28.74
C SER A 50 -0.04 44.79 -28.64
N THR A 51 -1.19 44.96 -27.99
CA THR A 51 -1.74 46.27 -27.65
C THR A 51 -1.21 46.84 -26.34
N CYS A 52 -0.31 46.12 -25.65
CA CYS A 52 0.26 46.55 -24.37
C CYS A 52 1.55 47.35 -24.59
N GLU A 53 1.88 48.26 -23.66
CA GLU A 53 3.19 48.92 -23.61
C GLU A 53 4.13 48.17 -22.65
N LEU A 54 5.44 48.27 -22.86
CA LEU A 54 6.46 47.66 -21.98
C LEU A 54 6.39 48.18 -20.52
N THR A 55 5.85 49.38 -20.34
CA THR A 55 5.62 50.02 -19.04
C THR A 55 4.28 49.64 -18.41
N ASP A 56 3.32 49.12 -19.20
CA ASP A 56 1.99 48.76 -18.72
C ASP A 56 1.96 47.34 -18.16
N GLN A 57 2.43 47.23 -16.92
CA GLN A 57 2.44 45.99 -16.14
C GLN A 57 1.04 45.37 -16.03
N LYS A 58 -0.01 46.19 -15.89
CA LYS A 58 -1.38 45.68 -15.71
C LYS A 58 -1.88 45.02 -16.98
N CYS A 59 -1.61 45.61 -18.15
CA CYS A 59 -1.93 45.01 -19.44
C CYS A 59 -1.18 43.68 -19.63
N MET A 60 0.12 43.63 -19.35
CA MET A 60 0.91 42.38 -19.47
C MET A 60 0.40 41.27 -18.54
N CYS A 61 -0.01 41.61 -17.33
CA CYS A 61 -0.49 40.65 -16.33
C CYS A 61 -1.94 40.17 -16.58
N THR A 62 -2.73 40.88 -17.39
CA THR A 62 -4.14 40.54 -17.64
C THR A 62 -4.39 39.98 -19.05
N ASN A 63 -3.53 40.28 -20.01
CA ASN A 63 -3.65 39.80 -21.38
C ASN A 63 -3.14 38.37 -21.53
N THR A 64 -4.07 37.41 -21.60
CA THR A 64 -3.75 35.97 -21.69
C THR A 64 -3.10 35.58 -23.01
N ALA A 65 -3.45 36.23 -24.12
CA ALA A 65 -2.83 35.95 -25.42
C ALA A 65 -1.36 36.38 -25.43
N LEU A 66 -1.07 37.56 -24.90
CA LEU A 66 0.31 38.03 -24.71
C LEU A 66 1.11 37.09 -23.80
N GLN A 67 0.54 36.63 -22.70
CA GLN A 67 1.19 35.67 -21.80
C GLN A 67 1.52 34.33 -22.49
N GLN A 68 0.60 33.83 -23.33
CA GLN A 68 0.82 32.60 -24.10
C GLN A 68 1.92 32.77 -25.16
N ASP A 69 1.97 33.91 -25.83
CA ASP A 69 3.02 34.23 -26.81
C ASP A 69 4.40 34.34 -26.14
N ILE A 70 4.47 34.99 -24.98
CA ILE A 70 5.70 35.08 -24.18
C ILE A 70 6.11 33.69 -23.70
N GLU A 71 5.20 32.90 -23.13
CA GLU A 71 5.50 31.54 -22.66
C GLU A 71 5.97 30.66 -23.83
N GLY A 72 5.30 30.73 -24.97
CA GLY A 72 5.68 30.00 -26.19
C GLY A 72 7.06 30.39 -26.72
N CYS A 73 7.41 31.68 -26.67
CA CYS A 73 8.74 32.16 -27.06
C CYS A 73 9.83 31.71 -26.07
N VAL A 74 9.59 31.91 -24.77
CA VAL A 74 10.54 31.56 -23.70
C VAL A 74 10.83 30.06 -23.69
N MET A 75 9.82 29.22 -23.91
CA MET A 75 10.01 27.76 -23.98
C MET A 75 10.83 27.29 -25.20
N ARG A 76 10.99 28.14 -26.23
CA ARG A 76 11.79 27.84 -27.44
C ARG A 76 13.18 28.48 -27.39
N ALA A 77 13.28 29.67 -26.82
CA ALA A 77 14.49 30.49 -26.87
C ALA A 77 15.36 30.40 -25.61
N CYS A 78 14.80 30.00 -24.46
CA CYS A 78 15.51 29.92 -23.19
C CYS A 78 15.74 28.46 -22.75
N THR A 79 16.75 28.25 -21.91
CA THR A 79 16.93 26.98 -21.19
C THR A 79 15.84 26.82 -20.12
N ILE A 80 15.48 25.58 -19.73
CA ILE A 80 14.43 25.35 -18.72
C ILE A 80 14.71 26.09 -17.39
N PRO A 81 15.94 26.11 -16.85
CA PRO A 81 16.24 26.90 -15.65
C PRO A 81 15.96 28.40 -15.85
N GLN A 82 16.31 28.97 -17.01
CA GLN A 82 16.00 30.37 -17.34
C GLN A 82 14.48 30.59 -17.45
N SER A 83 13.75 29.67 -18.09
CA SER A 83 12.29 29.74 -18.19
C SER A 83 11.61 29.73 -16.81
N LEU A 84 12.11 28.94 -15.86
CA LEU A 84 11.62 28.92 -14.48
C LEU A 84 11.90 30.23 -13.75
N VAL A 85 13.11 30.78 -13.87
CA VAL A 85 13.47 32.09 -13.29
C VAL A 85 12.57 33.18 -13.87
N THR A 86 12.39 33.20 -15.19
CA THR A 86 11.46 34.12 -15.87
C THR A 86 10.05 33.99 -15.32
N LYS A 87 9.52 32.76 -15.24
CA LYS A 87 8.16 32.51 -14.73
C LYS A 87 7.97 32.99 -13.29
N ASN A 88 8.98 32.77 -12.44
CA ASN A 88 8.95 33.25 -11.06
C ASN A 88 8.95 34.78 -10.98
N ALA A 89 9.86 35.43 -11.73
CA ALA A 89 9.99 36.88 -11.76
C ALA A 89 8.70 37.54 -12.29
N THR A 90 8.12 37.00 -13.35
CA THR A 90 6.91 37.56 -13.98
C THR A 90 5.68 37.38 -13.10
N LEU A 91 5.53 36.21 -12.46
CA LEU A 91 4.40 35.97 -11.54
C LEU A 91 4.52 36.83 -10.28
N THR A 92 5.74 37.01 -9.75
CA THR A 92 6.01 37.91 -8.63
C THR A 92 5.70 39.35 -9.00
N ALA A 93 6.12 39.80 -10.19
CA ALA A 93 5.79 41.12 -10.71
C ALA A 93 4.27 41.31 -10.83
N CYS A 94 3.55 40.33 -11.34
CA CYS A 94 2.09 40.38 -11.44
C CYS A 94 1.34 40.24 -10.09
N GLY A 95 2.05 40.13 -8.96
CA GLY A 95 1.43 39.96 -7.64
C GLY A 95 0.67 38.64 -7.48
N ALA A 96 1.04 37.61 -8.24
CA ALA A 96 0.41 36.29 -8.12
C ALA A 96 0.70 35.69 -6.73
N PRO A 97 -0.29 35.08 -6.06
CA PRO A 97 -0.09 34.52 -4.74
C PRO A 97 0.85 33.32 -4.78
N VAL A 98 1.87 33.32 -3.92
CA VAL A 98 2.76 32.17 -3.73
C VAL A 98 1.98 31.06 -3.02
N ARG A 99 1.79 29.93 -3.72
CA ARG A 99 1.03 28.80 -3.18
C ARG A 99 1.97 27.86 -2.43
N ASP A 100 1.67 27.60 -1.16
CA ASP A 100 2.40 26.64 -0.34
C ASP A 100 1.45 25.76 0.47
N HIS A 101 1.35 24.49 0.06
CA HIS A 101 0.59 23.45 0.74
C HIS A 101 1.51 22.39 1.39
N SER A 102 2.82 22.63 1.43
CA SER A 102 3.80 21.75 2.07
C SER A 102 3.45 21.48 3.54
N PRO A 103 3.10 22.50 4.37
CA PRO A 103 2.79 22.28 5.78
C PRO A 103 1.58 21.36 6.00
N GLN A 104 0.54 21.52 5.17
CA GLN A 104 -0.67 20.69 5.23
C GLN A 104 -0.34 19.22 4.90
N PHE A 105 0.56 18.99 3.95
CA PHE A 105 1.01 17.65 3.59
C PHE A 105 1.82 17.01 4.73
N VAL A 106 2.73 17.75 5.36
CA VAL A 106 3.50 17.26 6.51
C VAL A 106 2.57 16.91 7.67
N VAL A 107 1.63 17.80 8.03
CA VAL A 107 0.66 17.53 9.11
C VAL A 107 -0.15 16.26 8.82
N LEU A 108 -0.65 16.10 7.60
CA LEU A 108 -1.39 14.90 7.19
C LEU A 108 -0.53 13.64 7.32
N ASN A 109 0.72 13.69 6.86
CA ASN A 109 1.66 12.57 6.91
C ASN A 109 1.96 12.14 8.35
N GLU A 110 2.28 13.09 9.23
CA GLU A 110 2.61 12.82 10.63
C GLU A 110 1.40 12.32 11.44
N VAL A 111 0.23 12.96 11.29
CA VAL A 111 -1.00 12.53 11.98
C VAL A 111 -1.35 11.10 11.60
N MET A 112 -1.29 10.79 10.31
CA MET A 112 -1.60 9.46 9.83
C MET A 112 -0.57 8.42 10.30
N ALA A 113 0.72 8.79 10.31
CA ALA A 113 1.80 7.95 10.84
C ALA A 113 1.60 7.59 12.32
N ILE A 114 1.22 8.57 13.15
CA ILE A 114 0.97 8.36 14.59
C ILE A 114 -0.20 7.38 14.78
N ILE A 115 -1.31 7.60 14.07
CA ILE A 115 -2.48 6.73 14.14
C ILE A 115 -2.09 5.30 13.74
N THR A 116 -1.45 5.12 12.59
CA THR A 116 -1.01 3.81 12.12
C THR A 116 -0.03 3.14 13.08
N GLY A 117 0.91 3.91 13.66
CA GLY A 117 1.86 3.44 14.66
C GLY A 117 1.16 2.86 15.89
N ILE A 118 0.11 3.52 16.38
CA ILE A 118 -0.71 3.02 17.50
C ILE A 118 -1.34 1.67 17.15
N PHE A 119 -1.88 1.50 15.93
CA PHE A 119 -2.47 0.23 15.50
C PHE A 119 -1.44 -0.90 15.36
N ILE A 120 -0.24 -0.60 14.88
CA ILE A 120 0.86 -1.57 14.80
C ILE A 120 1.29 -2.00 16.21
N ILE A 121 1.53 -1.04 17.11
CA ILE A 121 1.90 -1.30 18.50
C ILE A 121 0.80 -2.13 19.18
N GLN A 122 -0.47 -1.76 18.96
CA GLN A 122 -1.61 -2.52 19.45
C GLN A 122 -1.59 -3.97 18.95
N ARG A 123 -1.33 -4.18 17.66
CA ARG A 123 -1.29 -5.52 17.04
C ARG A 123 -0.22 -6.40 17.69
N PHE A 124 1.03 -5.93 17.73
CA PHE A 124 2.14 -6.70 18.29
C PHE A 124 2.04 -6.83 19.81
N GLY A 125 1.63 -5.76 20.51
CA GLY A 125 1.43 -5.76 21.96
C GLY A 125 0.36 -6.76 22.40
N THR A 126 -0.76 -6.85 21.67
CA THR A 126 -1.81 -7.87 21.87
C THR A 126 -1.20 -9.27 21.75
N LYS A 127 -0.46 -9.55 20.68
CA LYS A 127 0.10 -10.88 20.45
C LYS A 127 1.16 -11.25 21.48
N LEU A 128 2.01 -10.30 21.86
CA LEU A 128 3.06 -10.52 22.86
C LEU A 128 2.47 -10.75 24.26
N TYR A 129 1.57 -9.87 24.71
CA TYR A 129 0.95 -9.96 26.03
C TYR A 129 0.19 -11.28 26.23
N TRP A 130 -0.52 -11.72 25.20
CA TRP A 130 -1.31 -12.96 25.24
C TRP A 130 -0.59 -14.19 24.67
N LYS A 131 0.73 -14.09 24.40
CA LYS A 131 1.56 -15.18 23.86
C LYS A 131 0.94 -15.87 22.63
N LEU A 132 0.33 -15.09 21.75
CA LEU A 132 -0.28 -15.58 20.53
C LEU A 132 0.81 -15.88 19.49
N PRO A 133 0.69 -16.96 18.70
CA PRO A 133 1.70 -17.27 17.69
C PRO A 133 1.72 -16.23 16.57
N LEU A 134 2.92 -15.73 16.28
CA LEU A 134 3.21 -14.86 15.15
C LEU A 134 3.09 -15.66 13.85
N GLY A 135 2.32 -15.14 12.90
CA GLY A 135 2.17 -15.73 11.57
C GLY A 135 2.94 -14.95 10.51
N LEU A 136 2.91 -15.47 9.28
CA LEU A 136 3.45 -14.74 8.12
C LEU A 136 2.74 -13.39 7.90
N ASP A 137 1.47 -13.29 8.28
CA ASP A 137 0.73 -12.03 8.27
C ASP A 137 1.38 -10.95 9.15
N ASP A 138 1.98 -11.34 10.28
CA ASP A 138 2.72 -10.42 11.16
C ASP A 138 4.08 -10.03 10.59
N LEU A 139 4.78 -10.99 9.97
CA LEU A 139 6.07 -10.75 9.32
C LEU A 139 5.92 -9.67 8.23
N PHE A 140 4.93 -9.82 7.35
CA PHE A 140 4.72 -8.86 6.27
C PHE A 140 4.24 -7.48 6.78
N ILE A 141 3.54 -7.40 7.92
CA ILE A 141 3.27 -6.11 8.58
C ILE A 141 4.53 -5.48 9.15
N ALA A 142 5.43 -6.27 9.75
CA ALA A 142 6.71 -5.77 10.21
C ALA A 142 7.56 -5.24 9.04
N LEU A 143 7.60 -5.97 7.90
CA LEU A 143 8.26 -5.50 6.68
C LEU A 143 7.62 -4.22 6.14
N THR A 144 6.29 -4.13 6.17
CA THR A 144 5.55 -2.92 5.78
C THR A 144 5.94 -1.73 6.67
N MET A 145 6.12 -1.94 7.98
CA MET A 145 6.60 -0.92 8.91
C MET A 145 8.04 -0.46 8.58
N CYS A 146 8.93 -1.39 8.25
CA CYS A 146 10.30 -1.07 7.84
C CYS A 146 10.38 -0.19 6.59
N VAL A 147 9.38 -0.24 5.71
CA VAL A 147 9.26 0.62 4.53
C VAL A 147 8.50 1.92 4.85
N ALA A 148 7.45 1.84 5.67
CA ALA A 148 6.62 2.99 6.03
C ALA A 148 7.39 4.05 6.82
N ILE A 149 8.23 3.67 7.77
CA ILE A 149 8.98 4.62 8.62
C ILE A 149 9.91 5.50 7.78
N PRO A 150 10.80 4.96 6.92
CA PRO A 150 11.58 5.79 6.01
C PRO A 150 10.71 6.65 5.09
N SER A 151 9.58 6.12 4.59
CA SER A 151 8.66 6.87 3.72
C SER A 151 8.10 8.12 4.42
N ILE A 152 7.77 8.01 5.71
CA ILE A 152 7.30 9.15 6.52
C ILE A 152 8.40 10.21 6.62
N VAL A 153 9.63 9.81 6.94
CA VAL A 153 10.77 10.73 7.07
C VAL A 153 11.07 11.41 5.73
N ILE A 154 11.08 10.65 4.63
CA ILE A 154 11.34 11.18 3.29
C ILE A 154 10.24 12.16 2.86
N ASN A 155 8.96 11.89 3.13
CA ASN A 155 7.89 12.85 2.86
C ASN A 155 8.06 14.17 3.63
N SER A 156 8.30 14.10 4.95
CA SER A 156 8.36 15.27 5.83
C SER A 156 9.67 16.05 5.72
N ARG A 157 10.81 15.36 5.56
CA ARG A 157 12.17 15.94 5.59
C ARG A 157 12.87 15.96 4.23
N GLY A 158 12.38 15.18 3.27
CA GLY A 158 12.87 15.15 1.89
C GLY A 158 11.97 15.97 0.95
N LEU A 159 10.77 15.49 0.64
CA LEU A 159 9.94 16.08 -0.42
C LEU A 159 9.38 17.46 -0.05
N ALA A 160 8.80 17.63 1.15
CA ALA A 160 8.23 18.91 1.59
C ALA A 160 9.22 20.10 1.52
N PRO A 161 10.44 20.02 2.11
CA PRO A 161 11.40 21.12 2.03
C PRO A 161 11.97 21.33 0.62
N ASN A 162 11.96 20.32 -0.24
CA ASN A 162 12.45 20.40 -1.61
C ASN A 162 11.37 20.75 -2.66
N GLY A 163 10.19 21.22 -2.22
CA GLY A 163 9.22 21.87 -3.12
C GLY A 163 7.87 21.16 -3.25
N MET A 164 7.66 20.00 -2.62
CA MET A 164 6.37 19.32 -2.66
C MET A 164 5.24 20.21 -2.14
N GLY A 165 4.27 20.51 -3.01
CA GLY A 165 3.15 21.40 -2.68
C GLY A 165 3.45 22.89 -2.82
N ARG A 166 4.58 23.23 -3.44
CA ARG A 166 4.91 24.56 -3.94
C ARG A 166 5.05 24.51 -5.46
N ASP A 167 4.90 25.67 -6.08
CA ASP A 167 5.10 25.84 -7.50
C ASP A 167 6.56 25.66 -7.90
N ILE A 168 6.84 24.90 -8.97
CA ILE A 168 8.21 24.49 -9.32
C ILE A 168 9.14 25.69 -9.60
N TRP A 169 8.61 26.79 -10.11
CA TRP A 169 9.36 28.02 -10.35
C TRP A 169 9.74 28.79 -9.07
N THR A 170 9.13 28.47 -7.92
CA THR A 170 9.49 29.06 -6.62
C THR A 170 10.62 28.30 -5.91
N VAL A 171 11.11 27.22 -6.52
CA VAL A 171 12.04 26.26 -5.95
C VAL A 171 13.40 26.39 -6.64
N THR A 172 14.49 26.25 -5.89
CA THR A 172 15.84 26.35 -6.46
C THR A 172 16.19 25.11 -7.32
N PRO A 173 17.06 25.24 -8.35
CA PRO A 173 17.53 24.12 -9.17
C PRO A 173 18.01 22.89 -8.36
N ASP A 174 18.78 23.13 -7.30
CA ASP A 174 19.27 22.06 -6.43
C ASP A 174 18.12 21.34 -5.72
N GLN A 175 17.13 22.09 -5.21
CA GLN A 175 15.95 21.52 -4.59
C GLN A 175 15.09 20.73 -5.59
N ILE A 176 14.99 21.14 -6.85
CA ILE A 176 14.28 20.37 -7.88
C ILE A 176 14.94 19.01 -8.10
N THR A 177 16.28 18.99 -8.15
CA THR A 177 17.06 17.75 -8.28
C THR A 177 16.86 16.83 -7.06
N GLN A 178 16.93 17.40 -5.85
CA GLN A 178 16.68 16.65 -4.60
C GLN A 178 15.24 16.14 -4.53
N PHE A 179 14.26 16.93 -4.94
CA PHE A 179 12.86 16.52 -5.06
C PHE A 179 12.74 15.31 -5.98
N GLY A 180 13.37 15.33 -7.16
CA GLY A 180 13.39 14.21 -8.09
C GLY A 180 13.96 12.93 -7.46
N MET A 181 15.07 13.04 -6.73
CA MET A 181 15.71 11.90 -6.05
C MET A 181 14.83 11.31 -4.93
N PHE A 182 14.22 12.16 -4.10
CA PHE A 182 13.31 11.68 -3.06
C PHE A 182 12.01 11.12 -3.63
N PHE A 183 11.46 11.73 -4.68
CA PHE A 183 10.25 11.26 -5.36
C PHE A 183 10.48 9.90 -6.02
N TYR A 184 11.64 9.71 -6.66
CA TYR A 184 12.10 8.41 -7.16
C TYR A 184 12.12 7.34 -6.07
N THR A 185 12.74 7.65 -4.93
CA THR A 185 12.84 6.73 -3.79
C THR A 185 11.45 6.38 -3.23
N MET A 186 10.57 7.36 -3.13
CA MET A 186 9.19 7.16 -2.67
C MET A 186 8.38 6.26 -3.61
N ALA A 187 8.58 6.34 -4.93
CA ALA A 187 7.90 5.45 -5.87
C ALA A 187 8.24 3.97 -5.62
N ILE A 188 9.53 3.66 -5.39
CA ILE A 188 9.99 2.30 -5.10
C ILE A 188 9.45 1.80 -3.75
N MET A 189 9.53 2.64 -2.71
CA MET A 189 8.99 2.33 -1.40
C MET A 189 7.48 2.09 -1.45
N TYR A 190 6.77 2.89 -2.24
CA TYR A 190 5.33 2.79 -2.40
C TYR A 190 4.90 1.43 -3.01
N PHE A 191 5.52 0.99 -4.11
CA PHE A 191 5.20 -0.32 -4.70
C PHE A 191 5.54 -1.48 -3.75
N SER A 192 6.65 -1.38 -3.02
CA SER A 192 7.05 -2.36 -2.01
C SER A 192 6.04 -2.43 -0.86
N LEU A 193 5.63 -1.26 -0.35
CA LEU A 193 4.64 -1.13 0.73
C LEU A 193 3.30 -1.76 0.35
N GLN A 194 2.77 -1.43 -0.84
CA GLN A 194 1.51 -1.98 -1.35
C GLN A 194 1.57 -3.52 -1.47
N THR A 195 2.69 -4.04 -1.98
CA THR A 195 2.90 -5.48 -2.12
C THR A 195 2.90 -6.19 -0.77
N PHE A 196 3.69 -5.70 0.20
CA PHE A 196 3.76 -6.32 1.53
C PHE A 196 2.44 -6.27 2.29
N LEU A 197 1.70 -5.18 2.14
CA LEU A 197 0.39 -5.00 2.77
C LEU A 197 -0.64 -6.00 2.25
N LYS A 198 -0.72 -6.20 0.93
CA LYS A 198 -1.60 -7.23 0.33
C LYS A 198 -1.17 -8.64 0.71
N LEU A 199 0.13 -8.92 0.75
CA LEU A 199 0.65 -10.22 1.20
C LEU A 199 0.27 -10.50 2.65
N SER A 200 0.38 -9.51 3.55
CA SER A 200 -0.10 -9.62 4.92
C SER A 200 -1.59 -10.01 4.99
N MET A 201 -2.45 -9.35 4.22
CA MET A 201 -3.88 -9.68 4.15
C MET A 201 -4.14 -11.09 3.61
N LEU A 202 -3.43 -11.50 2.56
CA LEU A 202 -3.57 -12.83 1.97
C LEU A 202 -3.11 -13.94 2.93
N PHE A 203 -2.00 -13.75 3.64
CA PHE A 203 -1.55 -14.70 4.66
C PHE A 203 -2.51 -14.77 5.85
N PHE A 204 -3.12 -13.64 6.21
CA PHE A 204 -4.18 -13.61 7.21
C PHE A 204 -5.41 -14.42 6.75
N TYR A 205 -5.80 -14.31 5.48
CA TYR A 205 -6.90 -15.12 4.91
C TYR A 205 -6.55 -16.61 4.82
N LEU A 206 -5.32 -16.97 4.44
CA LEU A 206 -4.84 -18.36 4.45
C LEU A 206 -4.90 -18.99 5.83
N ARG A 207 -4.74 -18.19 6.89
CA ARG A 207 -4.86 -18.63 8.29
C ARG A 207 -6.30 -18.81 8.73
N ILE A 208 -7.25 -18.02 8.20
CA ILE A 208 -8.66 -18.08 8.59
C ILE A 208 -9.42 -19.18 7.86
N PHE A 209 -9.22 -19.32 6.55
CA PHE A 209 -10.05 -20.19 5.72
C PHE A 209 -9.37 -21.55 5.53
N PRO A 210 -9.90 -22.64 6.13
CA PRO A 210 -9.32 -23.98 6.00
C PRO A 210 -9.70 -24.68 4.68
N THR A 211 -10.68 -24.16 3.93
CA THR A 211 -11.22 -24.79 2.71
C THR A 211 -10.15 -24.90 1.62
N GLN A 212 -9.93 -26.11 1.09
CA GLN A 212 -8.80 -26.35 0.18
C GLN A 212 -8.90 -25.63 -1.17
N ASN A 213 -10.10 -25.47 -1.72
CA ASN A 213 -10.30 -24.71 -2.96
C ASN A 213 -9.95 -23.23 -2.77
N VAL A 214 -10.35 -22.66 -1.62
CA VAL A 214 -10.03 -21.27 -1.25
C VAL A 214 -8.54 -21.10 -0.99
N ARG A 215 -7.89 -22.07 -0.33
CA ARG A 215 -6.45 -22.06 -0.11
C ARG A 215 -5.67 -22.09 -1.42
N ARG A 216 -6.07 -22.92 -2.40
CA ARG A 216 -5.46 -22.93 -3.73
C ARG A 216 -5.58 -21.57 -4.43
N LEU A 217 -6.78 -20.96 -4.38
CA LEU A 217 -7.02 -19.63 -4.92
C LEU A 217 -6.17 -18.55 -4.24
N LEU A 218 -6.07 -18.58 -2.92
CA LEU A 218 -5.26 -17.65 -2.13
C LEU A 218 -3.77 -17.78 -2.44
N TRP A 219 -3.23 -19.01 -2.54
CA TRP A 219 -1.83 -19.21 -2.93
C TRP A 219 -1.54 -18.73 -4.36
N GLY A 220 -2.48 -18.94 -5.31
CA GLY A 220 -2.38 -18.36 -6.65
C GLY A 220 -2.36 -16.83 -6.62
N THR A 221 -3.20 -16.22 -5.77
CA THR A 221 -3.25 -14.76 -5.58
C THR A 221 -1.96 -14.23 -4.93
N VAL A 222 -1.38 -14.96 -3.98
CA VAL A 222 -0.07 -14.65 -3.37
C VAL A 222 1.01 -14.66 -4.44
N ALA A 223 1.10 -15.72 -5.26
CA ALA A 223 2.08 -15.82 -6.33
C ALA A 223 1.95 -14.66 -7.33
N PHE A 224 0.73 -14.36 -7.77
CA PHE A 224 0.46 -13.23 -8.64
C PHE A 224 0.87 -11.89 -8.00
N THR A 225 0.52 -11.66 -6.73
CA THR A 225 0.87 -10.43 -6.01
C THR A 225 2.38 -10.25 -5.86
N VAL A 226 3.13 -11.32 -5.58
CA VAL A 226 4.60 -11.29 -5.51
C VAL A 226 5.19 -10.93 -6.87
N VAL A 227 4.78 -11.62 -7.94
CA VAL A 227 5.30 -11.38 -9.29
C VAL A 227 4.97 -9.95 -9.73
N PHE A 228 3.72 -9.52 -9.58
CA PHE A 228 3.27 -8.17 -9.89
C PHE A 228 4.08 -7.12 -9.13
N GLY A 229 4.22 -7.27 -7.81
CA GLY A 229 4.98 -6.36 -6.96
C GLY A 229 6.45 -6.27 -7.37
N LEU A 230 7.11 -7.41 -7.62
CA LEU A 230 8.49 -7.44 -8.07
C LEU A 230 8.67 -6.73 -9.42
N VAL A 231 7.79 -7.01 -10.39
CA VAL A 231 7.85 -6.37 -11.72
C VAL A 231 7.79 -4.85 -11.58
N PHE A 232 6.83 -4.30 -10.82
CA PHE A 232 6.70 -2.85 -10.68
C PHE A 232 7.81 -2.21 -9.86
N VAL A 233 8.37 -2.92 -8.86
CA VAL A 233 9.58 -2.47 -8.15
C VAL A 233 10.78 -2.39 -9.11
N PHE A 234 11.01 -3.42 -9.94
CA PHE A 234 12.09 -3.41 -10.92
C PHE A 234 11.89 -2.35 -12.00
N VAL A 235 10.66 -2.17 -12.48
CA VAL A 235 10.31 -1.09 -13.41
C VAL A 235 10.59 0.27 -12.76
N ALA A 236 10.21 0.49 -11.50
CA ALA A 236 10.49 1.75 -10.81
C ALA A 236 11.99 2.03 -10.66
N ILE A 237 12.80 1.00 -10.37
CA ILE A 237 14.25 1.12 -10.24
C ILE A 237 14.90 1.42 -11.60
N PHE A 238 14.50 0.69 -12.64
CA PHE A 238 15.12 0.73 -13.96
C PHE A 238 14.33 1.56 -14.99
N GLN A 239 13.43 2.44 -14.55
CA GLN A 239 12.57 3.23 -15.43
C GLN A 239 13.36 4.20 -16.31
N CYS A 240 14.56 4.62 -15.91
CA CYS A 240 15.41 5.52 -16.70
C CYS A 240 16.78 4.90 -16.97
N ARG A 241 17.33 5.21 -18.15
CA ARG A 241 18.68 4.86 -18.56
C ARG A 241 19.42 6.14 -18.99
N PRO A 242 20.47 6.55 -18.26
CA PRO A 242 20.93 6.04 -16.95
C PRO A 242 19.94 6.36 -15.81
N ILE A 243 20.06 5.70 -14.64
CA ILE A 243 19.10 5.85 -13.52
C ILE A 243 19.04 7.29 -13.01
N ASN A 244 20.20 7.95 -12.92
CA ASN A 244 20.31 9.35 -12.51
C ASN A 244 19.59 10.33 -13.43
N TYR A 245 19.28 9.92 -14.66
CA TYR A 245 18.48 10.73 -15.55
C TYR A 245 17.09 11.05 -14.98
N PHE A 246 16.52 10.21 -14.10
CA PHE A 246 15.20 10.48 -13.52
C PHE A 246 15.12 11.83 -12.80
N TRP A 247 16.16 12.19 -12.04
CA TRP A 247 16.21 13.42 -11.25
C TRP A 247 17.03 14.53 -11.91
N LEU A 248 17.71 14.26 -13.01
CA LEU A 248 18.45 15.26 -13.79
C LEU A 248 17.69 15.74 -15.03
N LYS A 249 16.73 14.98 -15.56
CA LYS A 249 15.99 15.33 -16.79
C LYS A 249 15.22 16.65 -16.77
N TRP A 250 15.01 17.25 -15.59
CA TRP A 250 14.18 18.44 -15.44
C TRP A 250 14.79 19.68 -16.12
N ASP A 251 16.12 19.74 -16.25
CA ASP A 251 16.83 20.87 -16.85
C ASP A 251 16.91 20.80 -18.39
N GLY A 252 16.63 19.63 -18.97
CA GLY A 252 16.73 19.37 -20.41
C GLY A 252 18.15 19.38 -20.97
N GLN A 253 19.17 19.40 -20.10
CA GLN A 253 20.58 19.45 -20.48
C GLN A 253 21.24 18.06 -20.46
N HIS A 254 20.65 17.14 -19.72
CA HIS A 254 21.14 15.77 -19.61
C HIS A 254 20.54 14.88 -20.71
N GLU A 255 21.32 13.93 -21.21
CA GLU A 255 20.85 12.93 -22.17
C GLU A 255 20.43 11.64 -21.45
N GLY A 256 19.29 11.09 -21.85
CA GLY A 256 18.81 9.83 -21.35
C GLY A 256 17.41 9.51 -21.85
N LYS A 257 16.94 8.30 -21.56
CA LYS A 257 15.58 7.86 -21.88
C LYS A 257 14.93 7.28 -20.64
N CYS A 258 13.69 7.68 -20.40
CA CYS A 258 12.83 7.10 -19.37
C CYS A 258 11.65 6.38 -20.03
N ALA A 259 11.16 5.34 -19.38
CA ALA A 259 9.85 4.78 -19.64
C ALA A 259 8.77 5.85 -19.42
N ASP A 260 7.64 5.70 -20.11
CA ASP A 260 6.50 6.57 -19.92
C ASP A 260 5.94 6.41 -18.49
N ILE A 261 6.17 7.43 -17.66
CA ILE A 261 5.77 7.46 -16.25
C ILE A 261 4.24 7.34 -16.12
N ASN A 262 3.49 7.96 -17.04
CA ASN A 262 2.03 7.89 -17.04
C ASN A 262 1.59 6.46 -17.35
N ALA A 263 2.16 5.84 -18.40
CA ALA A 263 1.85 4.46 -18.76
C ALA A 263 2.15 3.47 -17.61
N VAL A 264 3.31 3.60 -16.98
CA VAL A 264 3.71 2.76 -15.83
C VAL A 264 2.75 2.97 -14.66
N THR A 265 2.47 4.22 -14.29
CA THR A 265 1.68 4.53 -13.09
C THR A 265 0.20 4.20 -13.29
N TRP A 266 -0.38 4.44 -14.47
CA TRP A 266 -1.77 4.10 -14.77
C TRP A 266 -1.98 2.59 -14.84
N SER A 267 -1.06 1.86 -15.46
CA SER A 267 -1.10 0.39 -15.52
C SER A 267 -1.01 -0.23 -14.13
N ASN A 268 -0.05 0.24 -13.31
CA ASN A 268 0.06 -0.18 -11.92
C ASN A 268 -1.24 0.09 -11.15
N ALA A 269 -1.77 1.31 -11.27
CA ALA A 269 -2.94 1.73 -10.52
C ALA A 269 -4.19 0.91 -10.87
N ALA A 270 -4.42 0.63 -12.16
CA ALA A 270 -5.54 -0.19 -12.61
C ALA A 270 -5.47 -1.62 -12.05
N ILE A 271 -4.30 -2.27 -12.15
CA ILE A 271 -4.11 -3.63 -11.63
C ILE A 271 -4.19 -3.65 -10.10
N ASN A 272 -3.65 -2.62 -9.42
CA ASN A 272 -3.70 -2.53 -7.96
C ASN A 272 -5.15 -2.47 -7.45
N ILE A 273 -5.99 -1.66 -8.10
CA ILE A 273 -7.43 -1.55 -7.80
C ILE A 273 -8.15 -2.88 -8.06
N ALA A 274 -7.87 -3.53 -9.20
CA ALA A 274 -8.45 -4.84 -9.52
C ALA A 274 -8.08 -5.89 -8.46
N LEU A 275 -6.83 -5.87 -7.99
CA LEU A 275 -6.36 -6.70 -6.88
C LEU A 275 -7.09 -6.40 -5.57
N ASP A 276 -7.37 -5.14 -5.25
CA ASP A 276 -8.12 -4.81 -4.04
C ASP A 276 -9.54 -5.37 -4.09
N PHE A 277 -10.25 -5.23 -5.20
CA PHE A 277 -11.57 -5.84 -5.37
C PHE A 277 -11.53 -7.36 -5.29
N TRP A 278 -10.52 -7.97 -5.92
CA TRP A 278 -10.33 -9.42 -5.89
C TRP A 278 -10.09 -9.94 -4.47
N ILE A 279 -9.13 -9.36 -3.74
CA ILE A 279 -8.78 -9.73 -2.37
C ILE A 279 -9.99 -9.53 -1.44
N LEU A 280 -10.75 -8.45 -1.62
CA LEU A 280 -11.97 -8.17 -0.88
C LEU A 280 -13.10 -9.18 -1.18
N GLY A 281 -13.19 -9.66 -2.42
CA GLY A 281 -14.21 -10.62 -2.87
C GLY A 281 -14.04 -12.03 -2.31
N ILE A 282 -12.81 -12.48 -2.05
CA ILE A 282 -12.52 -13.82 -1.52
C ILE A 282 -13.28 -14.11 -0.21
N PRO A 283 -13.14 -13.32 0.88
CA PRO A 283 -13.84 -13.59 2.13
C PRO A 283 -15.37 -13.44 2.00
N LEU A 284 -15.87 -12.55 1.13
CA LEU A 284 -17.30 -12.39 0.89
C LEU A 284 -17.94 -13.63 0.26
N SER A 285 -17.25 -14.28 -0.68
CA SER A 285 -17.75 -15.50 -1.31
C SER A 285 -17.96 -16.61 -0.28
N GLN A 286 -17.08 -16.69 0.72
CA GLN A 286 -17.16 -17.67 1.81
C GLN A 286 -18.23 -17.31 2.83
N LEU A 287 -18.50 -16.02 3.05
CA LEU A 287 -19.50 -15.58 4.02
C LEU A 287 -20.93 -15.98 3.65
N LYS A 288 -21.25 -16.07 2.36
CA LYS A 288 -22.56 -16.53 1.88
C LYS A 288 -22.83 -18.00 2.20
N SER A 289 -21.77 -18.80 2.30
CA SER A 289 -21.86 -20.25 2.54
C SER A 289 -21.85 -20.64 4.02
N LEU A 290 -21.56 -19.70 4.94
CA LEU A 290 -21.24 -20.04 6.33
C LEU A 290 -22.28 -19.45 7.30
N ASN A 291 -23.06 -20.33 7.96
CA ASN A 291 -24.00 -20.00 9.04
C ASN A 291 -23.25 -19.50 10.30
N LEU A 292 -22.67 -18.31 10.23
CA LEU A 292 -21.96 -17.67 11.33
C LEU A 292 -22.93 -16.95 12.27
N ASP A 293 -22.73 -17.13 13.58
CA ASP A 293 -23.39 -16.33 14.62
C ASP A 293 -23.26 -14.83 14.32
N TRP A 294 -24.33 -14.05 14.55
CA TRP A 294 -24.41 -12.62 14.22
C TRP A 294 -23.21 -11.79 14.70
N ARG A 295 -22.65 -12.14 15.87
CA ARG A 295 -21.45 -11.48 16.44
C ARG A 295 -20.17 -11.73 15.64
N LYS A 296 -20.04 -12.89 14.99
CA LYS A 296 -18.93 -13.19 14.07
C LYS A 296 -19.11 -12.46 12.74
N LYS A 297 -20.37 -12.30 12.30
CA LYS A 297 -20.75 -11.55 11.10
C LYS A 297 -20.38 -10.07 11.21
N ILE A 298 -20.56 -9.45 12.38
CA ILE A 298 -20.14 -8.05 12.65
C ILE A 298 -18.62 -7.87 12.50
N GLY A 299 -17.81 -8.78 13.03
CA GLY A 299 -16.35 -8.69 12.93
C GLY A 299 -15.83 -8.80 11.50
N VAL A 300 -16.46 -9.66 10.68
CA VAL A 300 -16.14 -9.76 9.24
C VAL A 300 -16.68 -8.55 8.48
N GLY A 301 -17.86 -8.04 8.86
CA GLY A 301 -18.43 -6.81 8.31
C GLY A 301 -17.52 -5.60 8.49
N MET A 302 -16.92 -5.41 9.68
CA MET A 302 -15.97 -4.31 9.91
C MET A 302 -14.71 -4.40 9.02
N MET A 303 -14.13 -5.60 8.88
CA MET A 303 -12.99 -5.79 7.97
C MET A 303 -13.36 -5.49 6.51
N PHE A 304 -14.58 -5.88 6.12
CA PHE A 304 -15.10 -5.63 4.78
C PHE A 304 -15.33 -4.13 4.52
N SER A 305 -15.92 -3.39 5.46
CA SER A 305 -16.12 -1.94 5.34
C SER A 305 -14.81 -1.20 5.11
N VAL A 306 -13.74 -1.60 5.81
CA VAL A 306 -12.44 -0.96 5.64
C VAL A 306 -11.77 -1.37 4.34
N GLY A 307 -11.95 -2.61 3.88
CA GLY A 307 -11.52 -3.02 2.55
C GLY A 307 -12.19 -2.22 1.42
N ILE A 308 -13.50 -1.95 1.53
CA ILE A 308 -14.18 -1.03 0.59
C ILE A 308 -13.56 0.36 0.67
N PHE A 309 -13.33 0.88 1.87
CA PHE A 309 -12.74 2.21 2.02
C PHE A 309 -11.35 2.31 1.37
N VAL A 310 -10.50 1.29 1.52
CA VAL A 310 -9.20 1.21 0.83
C VAL A 310 -9.36 1.21 -0.71
N THR A 311 -10.34 0.47 -1.25
CA THR A 311 -10.61 0.47 -2.70
C THR A 311 -11.01 1.86 -3.20
N ILE A 312 -11.82 2.61 -2.43
CA ILE A 312 -12.20 3.99 -2.77
C ILE A 312 -10.97 4.90 -2.79
N MET A 313 -10.08 4.78 -1.78
CA MET A 313 -8.84 5.55 -1.76
C MET A 313 -7.95 5.26 -2.98
N SER A 314 -7.91 4.00 -3.41
CA SER A 314 -7.16 3.58 -4.60
C SER A 314 -7.69 4.23 -5.89
N ILE A 315 -9.00 4.37 -6.01
CA ILE A 315 -9.66 5.06 -7.14
C ILE A 315 -9.36 6.57 -7.10
N LEU A 316 -9.44 7.21 -5.93
CA LEU A 316 -9.12 8.63 -5.78
C LEU A 316 -7.66 8.93 -6.12
N ARG A 317 -6.75 8.03 -5.75
CA ARG A 317 -5.33 8.10 -6.13
C ARG A 317 -5.14 8.00 -7.65
N LEU A 318 -5.84 7.07 -8.32
CA LEU A 318 -5.80 6.96 -9.78
C LEU A 318 -6.29 8.25 -10.45
N HIS A 319 -7.41 8.82 -9.99
CA HIS A 319 -7.91 10.09 -10.49
C HIS A 319 -6.87 11.22 -10.32
N ALA A 320 -6.26 11.36 -9.14
CA ALA A 320 -5.21 12.35 -8.92
C ALA A 320 -3.99 12.13 -9.82
N THR A 321 -3.62 10.88 -10.08
CA THR A 321 -2.50 10.52 -10.96
C THR A 321 -2.78 10.88 -12.41
N ILE A 322 -4.00 10.64 -12.89
CA ILE A 322 -4.41 11.03 -14.25
C ILE A 322 -4.36 12.54 -14.39
N GLN A 323 -4.90 13.29 -13.42
CA GLN A 323 -4.87 14.76 -13.44
C GLN A 323 -3.44 15.31 -13.46
N ALA A 324 -2.54 14.75 -12.63
CA ALA A 324 -1.13 15.14 -12.60
C ALA A 324 -0.38 14.78 -13.90
N GLY A 325 -0.72 13.65 -14.51
CA GLY A 325 -0.12 13.22 -15.78
C GLY A 325 -0.53 14.07 -16.99
N VAL A 326 -1.72 14.68 -16.96
CA VAL A 326 -2.21 15.59 -18.00
C VAL A 326 -1.63 17.00 -17.83
N LYS A 327 -1.42 17.46 -16.58
CA LYS A 327 -0.90 18.80 -16.26
C LYS A 327 0.61 18.74 -15.97
N THR A 328 1.43 18.76 -17.02
CA THR A 328 2.88 18.49 -16.88
C THR A 328 3.75 19.71 -16.55
N THR A 329 3.23 20.93 -16.67
CA THR A 329 4.04 22.17 -16.52
C THR A 329 4.44 22.50 -15.08
N ASN A 330 3.85 21.87 -14.06
CA ASN A 330 4.13 22.15 -12.66
C ASN A 330 4.14 20.89 -11.78
N ALA A 331 5.16 20.07 -11.96
CA ALA A 331 5.23 18.75 -11.32
C ALA A 331 5.17 18.81 -9.78
N THR A 332 5.92 19.70 -9.13
CA THR A 332 5.99 19.77 -7.65
C THR A 332 4.66 20.11 -7.00
N TRP A 333 3.77 20.82 -7.72
CA TRP A 333 2.42 21.14 -7.28
C TRP A 333 1.42 20.01 -7.59
N GLU A 334 1.39 19.53 -8.84
CA GLU A 334 0.37 18.58 -9.29
C GLU A 334 0.52 17.19 -8.64
N TYR A 335 1.76 16.76 -8.35
CA TYR A 335 2.03 15.48 -7.66
C TYR A 335 1.75 15.51 -6.15
N LEU A 336 1.40 16.68 -5.58
CA LEU A 336 1.00 16.79 -4.17
C LEU A 336 -0.23 15.94 -3.88
N ALA A 337 -1.24 16.01 -4.76
CA ALA A 337 -2.49 15.25 -4.58
C ALA A 337 -2.21 13.74 -4.63
N VAL A 338 -1.39 13.30 -5.58
CA VAL A 338 -0.95 11.89 -5.70
C VAL A 338 -0.28 11.42 -4.42
N SER A 339 0.62 12.23 -3.87
CA SER A 339 1.35 11.91 -2.65
C SER A 339 0.43 11.87 -1.42
N LYS A 340 -0.50 12.82 -1.28
CA LYS A 340 -1.53 12.82 -0.22
C LYS A 340 -2.37 11.53 -0.25
N TRP A 341 -2.92 11.17 -1.40
CA TRP A 341 -3.73 9.96 -1.52
C TRP A 341 -2.93 8.68 -1.31
N SER A 342 -1.69 8.62 -1.76
CA SER A 342 -0.79 7.47 -1.53
C SER A 342 -0.48 7.28 -0.05
N THR A 343 -0.22 8.39 0.68
CA THR A 343 -0.03 8.36 2.14
C THR A 343 -1.28 7.89 2.87
N ILE A 344 -2.46 8.42 2.51
CA ILE A 344 -3.73 7.98 3.12
C ILE A 344 -3.96 6.50 2.86
N GLU A 345 -3.85 6.07 1.60
CA GLU A 345 -4.06 4.69 1.19
C GLU A 345 -3.16 3.70 1.94
N GLY A 346 -1.85 3.94 1.97
CA GLY A 346 -0.90 3.05 2.63
C GLY A 346 -1.19 2.91 4.12
N ASN A 347 -1.44 4.02 4.81
CA ASN A 347 -1.73 4.02 6.24
C ASN A 347 -3.08 3.37 6.58
N VAL A 348 -4.13 3.69 5.82
CA VAL A 348 -5.46 3.08 5.98
C VAL A 348 -5.39 1.58 5.72
N GLY A 349 -4.62 1.14 4.73
CA GLY A 349 -4.39 -0.28 4.48
C GLY A 349 -3.70 -0.99 5.65
N ILE A 350 -2.72 -0.35 6.30
CA ILE A 350 -2.07 -0.92 7.50
C ILE A 350 -3.07 -1.00 8.65
N ILE A 351 -3.85 0.06 8.90
CA ILE A 351 -4.92 0.07 9.90
C ILE A 351 -5.90 -1.09 9.65
N CYS A 352 -6.31 -1.29 8.39
CA CYS A 352 -7.16 -2.41 7.96
C CYS A 352 -6.54 -3.76 8.32
N ALA A 353 -5.26 -3.96 8.00
CA ALA A 353 -4.56 -5.19 8.31
C ALA A 353 -4.38 -5.43 9.82
N CYS A 354 -4.40 -4.38 10.64
CA CYS A 354 -4.34 -4.46 12.11
C CYS A 354 -5.70 -4.74 12.78
N MET A 355 -6.83 -4.45 12.12
CA MET A 355 -8.18 -4.64 12.67
C MET A 355 -8.49 -6.03 13.23
N PRO A 356 -8.04 -7.15 12.63
CA PRO A 356 -8.23 -8.46 13.24
C PRO A 356 -7.69 -8.57 14.66
N SER A 357 -6.51 -8.02 14.90
CA SER A 357 -5.89 -8.01 16.22
C SER A 357 -6.64 -7.08 17.17
N LEU A 358 -7.11 -5.93 16.68
CA LEU A 358 -7.93 -5.02 17.48
C LEU A 358 -9.22 -5.70 17.96
N ARG A 359 -9.89 -6.46 17.09
CA ARG A 359 -11.07 -7.24 17.48
C ARG A 359 -10.76 -8.22 18.61
N ILE A 360 -9.61 -8.91 18.56
CA ILE A 360 -9.19 -9.85 19.60
C ILE A 360 -8.99 -9.13 20.94
N LEU A 361 -8.34 -7.96 20.92
CA LEU A 361 -8.16 -7.12 22.10
C LEU A 361 -9.51 -6.70 22.70
N LEU A 362 -10.44 -6.20 21.87
CA LEU A 362 -11.76 -5.74 22.33
C LEU A 362 -12.59 -6.85 22.97
N VAL A 363 -12.58 -8.05 22.37
CA VAL A 363 -13.31 -9.21 22.93
C VAL A 363 -12.73 -9.64 24.28
N ARG A 364 -11.41 -9.52 24.49
CA ARG A 364 -10.75 -9.91 25.76
C ARG A 364 -10.84 -8.84 26.85
N LEU A 365 -10.76 -7.56 26.49
CA LEU A 365 -10.80 -6.45 27.45
C LEU A 365 -12.23 -6.13 27.90
N PHE A 366 -13.22 -6.29 27.01
CA PHE A 366 -14.62 -6.01 27.29
C PHE A 366 -15.51 -7.25 27.09
N PRO A 367 -15.29 -8.34 27.87
CA PRO A 367 -16.05 -9.59 27.71
C PRO A 367 -17.55 -9.40 27.94
N LYS A 368 -17.93 -8.41 28.77
CA LYS A 368 -19.34 -8.07 29.07
C LYS A 368 -20.05 -7.34 27.93
N ILE A 369 -19.33 -6.62 27.06
CA ILE A 369 -19.92 -5.86 25.94
C ILE A 369 -19.96 -6.71 24.67
N LEU A 370 -18.94 -7.56 24.42
CA LEU A 370 -18.85 -8.35 23.19
C LEU A 370 -19.25 -9.84 23.33
N GLY A 371 -19.39 -10.35 24.56
CA GLY A 371 -19.77 -11.74 24.85
C GLY A 371 -18.66 -12.74 24.53
N THR A 372 -18.41 -13.62 25.49
CA THR A 372 -17.38 -14.65 25.45
C THR A 372 -17.64 -15.64 24.30
N SER A 373 -16.69 -15.72 23.36
CA SER A 373 -16.56 -16.89 22.48
C SER A 373 -15.13 -17.40 22.55
N GLN A 374 -14.89 -18.17 23.60
CA GLN A 374 -13.60 -18.73 24.03
C GLN A 374 -13.03 -19.78 23.06
N ARG A 375 -13.59 -19.93 21.85
CA ARG A 375 -13.30 -21.04 20.93
C ARG A 375 -12.33 -20.72 19.80
N TYR A 376 -11.87 -19.47 19.64
CA TYR A 376 -10.99 -19.08 18.53
C TYR A 376 -9.50 -19.48 18.72
N TYR A 377 -9.08 -19.99 19.89
CA TYR A 377 -7.65 -20.18 20.19
C TYR A 377 -7.17 -21.58 20.57
N ASN A 378 -8.01 -22.62 20.50
CA ASN A 378 -7.56 -24.00 20.72
C ASN A 378 -6.99 -24.66 19.45
N TYR A 379 -6.15 -23.96 18.69
CA TYR A 379 -5.43 -24.56 17.57
C TYR A 379 -3.99 -24.04 17.55
N GLY A 380 -3.08 -24.82 18.14
CA GLY A 380 -1.66 -24.46 18.22
C GLY A 380 -0.83 -25.20 19.28
N SER A 381 -1.44 -25.99 20.17
CA SER A 381 -0.71 -26.91 21.05
C SER A 381 -1.16 -28.34 20.79
N LYS A 382 -0.56 -28.99 19.78
CA LYS A 382 -0.41 -30.45 19.81
C LYS A 382 0.71 -30.76 20.80
N SER A 383 0.42 -30.61 22.09
CA SER A 383 1.17 -31.34 23.11
C SER A 383 0.58 -32.75 23.12
N ASN A 384 1.30 -33.69 22.52
CA ASN A 384 1.09 -35.12 22.75
C ASN A 384 1.24 -35.35 24.26
N LYS A 385 0.12 -35.35 24.99
CA LYS A 385 0.05 -35.98 26.29
C LYS A 385 -0.60 -37.35 26.07
N PRO A 386 0.10 -38.45 26.34
CA PRO A 386 -0.54 -39.76 26.35
C PRO A 386 -1.58 -39.76 27.47
N THR A 387 -2.81 -40.10 27.09
CA THR A 387 -3.92 -40.31 28.01
C THR A 387 -3.62 -41.57 28.83
N PRO A 388 -3.60 -41.55 30.17
CA PRO A 388 -3.54 -42.78 30.94
C PRO A 388 -4.89 -43.49 30.79
N GLY A 389 -4.85 -44.72 30.27
CA GLY A 389 -6.00 -45.59 30.16
C GLY A 389 -6.61 -45.85 31.54
N ASN A 390 -7.88 -45.48 31.68
CA ASN A 390 -8.68 -45.72 32.86
C ASN A 390 -9.27 -47.13 32.74
N THR A 391 -8.67 -48.11 33.41
CA THR A 391 -9.21 -49.46 33.53
C THR A 391 -9.16 -49.85 34.99
N HIS A 392 -10.26 -49.70 35.72
CA HIS A 392 -10.55 -50.52 36.90
C HIS A 392 -12.02 -50.35 37.31
N ASN A 393 -12.85 -51.28 36.83
CA ASN A 393 -14.10 -51.66 37.47
C ASN A 393 -13.90 -53.06 38.02
N ARG A 394 -13.77 -53.20 39.36
CA ARG A 394 -14.29 -54.36 40.11
C ARG A 394 -14.10 -54.17 41.61
N SER A 395 -15.21 -54.06 42.31
CA SER A 395 -15.33 -54.46 43.71
C SER A 395 -16.64 -55.24 43.85
N VAL A 396 -16.52 -56.56 43.89
CA VAL A 396 -17.52 -57.47 44.46
C VAL A 396 -16.79 -58.21 45.59
N PRO A 397 -17.36 -58.32 46.80
CA PRO A 397 -16.66 -58.89 47.95
C PRO A 397 -16.99 -60.38 48.18
N LEU A 398 -16.13 -60.99 48.99
CA LEU A 398 -16.37 -62.07 49.97
C LEU A 398 -16.55 -63.51 49.47
N GLY A 399 -15.68 -64.42 49.96
CA GLY A 399 -15.96 -65.85 49.97
C GLY A 399 -14.75 -66.80 50.04
N THR A 400 -14.22 -66.99 51.26
CA THR A 400 -13.75 -68.25 51.89
C THR A 400 -12.88 -69.29 51.16
N ASN A 401 -11.80 -69.66 51.89
CA ASN A 401 -11.18 -70.98 52.07
C ASN A 401 -10.08 -71.50 51.11
N ALA A 402 -8.89 -71.60 51.72
CA ALA A 402 -8.09 -72.83 51.92
C ALA A 402 -7.06 -73.28 50.86
N THR A 403 -5.80 -73.31 51.37
CA THR A 403 -4.76 -74.35 51.23
C THR A 403 -4.15 -74.70 49.87
N SER A 404 -2.85 -74.38 49.77
CA SER A 404 -1.70 -75.30 49.65
C SER A 404 -1.58 -76.28 48.46
N GLN A 405 -0.33 -76.35 48.01
CA GLN A 405 0.40 -77.46 47.38
C GLN A 405 0.54 -77.53 45.85
N ALA A 406 1.82 -77.49 45.49
CA ALA A 406 2.40 -78.12 44.32
C ALA A 406 2.10 -79.62 44.28
N ASP A 407 1.88 -80.20 43.10
CA ASP A 407 2.79 -81.22 42.57
C ASP A 407 2.55 -81.48 41.07
N ARG A 408 3.68 -81.84 40.47
CA ARG A 408 4.01 -82.49 39.22
C ARG A 408 3.06 -83.62 38.80
N SER A 409 2.76 -83.73 37.50
CA SER A 409 2.76 -85.05 36.84
C SER A 409 2.96 -84.93 35.32
N GLN A 410 3.92 -85.73 34.85
CA GLN A 410 4.27 -86.00 33.47
C GLN A 410 3.26 -86.93 32.81
N ARG A 411 3.01 -86.72 31.51
CA ARG A 411 3.19 -87.70 30.41
C ARG A 411 2.54 -87.15 29.14
N ARG A 412 2.91 -87.49 27.91
CA ARG A 412 4.09 -88.02 27.20
C ARG A 412 3.53 -88.35 25.81
N VAL A 413 4.36 -88.29 24.77
CA VAL A 413 4.24 -88.97 23.46
C VAL A 413 3.30 -88.28 22.47
N ASP A 414 3.63 -88.01 21.20
CA ASP A 414 4.87 -87.90 20.41
C ASP A 414 4.44 -87.41 19.01
N PRO A 415 5.39 -87.11 18.10
CA PRO A 415 5.27 -86.10 17.05
C PRO A 415 5.02 -86.73 15.66
N VAL A 416 4.75 -85.89 14.66
CA VAL A 416 5.28 -86.10 13.31
C VAL A 416 5.68 -84.76 12.72
N ASP A 417 6.99 -84.67 12.48
CA ASP A 417 7.72 -83.67 11.73
C ASP A 417 7.73 -84.08 10.24
N HIS A 418 7.72 -83.10 9.32
CA HIS A 418 8.55 -83.11 8.11
C HIS A 418 8.37 -81.82 7.29
N SER A 419 9.29 -80.90 7.55
CA SER A 419 10.17 -80.21 6.58
C SER A 419 9.86 -80.34 5.07
N VAL A 420 9.64 -79.20 4.38
CA VAL A 420 10.59 -78.50 3.45
C VAL A 420 10.54 -79.04 2.01
N GLU A 421 10.21 -78.19 1.02
CA GLU A 421 11.17 -77.76 -0.02
C GLU A 421 10.61 -76.63 -0.93
N ALA A 422 11.51 -75.78 -1.40
CA ALA A 422 11.28 -74.63 -2.27
C ALA A 422 11.63 -74.97 -3.73
N THR A 423 11.04 -74.26 -4.71
CA THR A 423 11.64 -73.90 -6.02
C THR A 423 10.65 -73.04 -6.85
N GLY A 424 11.13 -71.92 -7.44
CA GLY A 424 10.40 -71.17 -8.50
C GLY A 424 10.80 -71.70 -9.90
N PRO A 425 10.79 -70.91 -11.00
CA PRO A 425 9.96 -69.78 -11.45
C PRO A 425 9.28 -70.08 -12.83
N GLY A 426 8.39 -69.23 -13.35
CA GLY A 426 7.79 -69.43 -14.69
C GLY A 426 6.94 -68.27 -15.22
N ARG A 427 7.04 -68.04 -16.53
CA ARG A 427 6.64 -66.85 -17.32
C ARG A 427 5.42 -67.16 -18.22
N ALA A 428 4.82 -66.10 -18.78
CA ALA A 428 3.84 -66.04 -19.88
C ALA A 428 2.36 -66.14 -19.42
N GLN A 429 1.35 -65.53 -20.05
CA GLN A 429 1.17 -65.12 -21.46
C GLN A 429 -0.10 -64.22 -21.58
N GLU A 430 -0.19 -63.38 -22.62
CA GLU A 430 -1.35 -62.97 -23.46
C GLU A 430 -2.77 -62.79 -22.86
N SER A 431 -3.72 -61.99 -23.32
CA SER A 431 -3.99 -61.04 -24.43
C SER A 431 -5.51 -61.10 -24.62
N CYS A 432 -6.18 -59.99 -24.97
CA CYS A 432 -7.39 -59.85 -25.82
C CYS A 432 -7.78 -58.35 -25.74
N ILE A 433 -7.77 -57.52 -26.79
CA ILE A 433 -8.52 -57.59 -28.07
C ILE A 433 -10.04 -57.56 -27.73
N ASP A 434 -10.91 -56.64 -28.17
CA ASP A 434 -10.94 -55.82 -29.40
C ASP A 434 -11.90 -54.62 -29.28
N GLU A 435 -11.74 -53.70 -30.24
CA GLU A 435 -12.72 -52.93 -31.08
C GLU A 435 -14.09 -52.49 -30.52
N GLY A 436 -14.69 -51.38 -30.96
CA GLY A 436 -14.50 -50.51 -32.12
C GLY A 436 -15.47 -49.32 -31.97
N SER A 437 -15.11 -48.12 -32.45
CA SER A 437 -15.41 -47.57 -33.79
C SER A 437 -16.71 -46.74 -33.79
N GLU A 438 -16.56 -45.42 -33.91
CA GLU A 438 -17.09 -44.60 -35.05
C GLU A 438 -18.41 -43.89 -34.63
N GLU A 439 -18.76 -42.67 -35.01
CA GLU A 439 -18.36 -41.80 -36.12
C GLU A 439 -18.94 -40.37 -35.91
N SER A 440 -18.33 -39.38 -36.59
CA SER A 440 -18.93 -38.21 -37.31
C SER A 440 -19.93 -37.25 -36.62
N TYR A 441 -19.79 -35.91 -36.60
CA TYR A 441 -19.58 -34.83 -37.60
C TYR A 441 -20.84 -33.92 -37.69
N TYR A 442 -20.63 -32.62 -37.98
CA TYR A 442 -21.60 -31.48 -38.15
C TYR A 442 -22.18 -30.85 -36.86
N GLY A 443 -22.29 -29.52 -36.70
CA GLY A 443 -22.01 -28.37 -37.57
C GLY A 443 -22.83 -27.13 -37.13
N HIS A 444 -22.22 -25.95 -37.26
CA HIS A 444 -22.78 -24.58 -37.38
C HIS A 444 -23.96 -24.09 -36.52
N THR A 445 -23.73 -23.00 -35.77
CA THR A 445 -24.01 -21.63 -36.25
C THR A 445 -23.20 -20.60 -35.46
#